data_AF-A0A6P0T2H3-F1
#
_entry.id   AF-A0A6P0T2H3-F1
#
_cell.length_a   1.000
_cell.length_b   1.000
_cell.length_c   1.000
_cell.angle_alpha   90.00
_cell.angle_beta   90.00
_cell.angle_gamma   90.00
#
_symmetry.space_group_name_H-M   'P 1'
#
loop_
_entity.id
_entity.type
_entity.pdbx_description
1 polymer ?
#
loop_
_entity_poly.entity_id
_entity_poly.type
_entity_poly.pdbx_seq_one_letter_code
_entity_poly.pdbx_strand_id
1 'polypeptide(L)' 'FQVDDIEASVNYLKSKGVDVERIRIDEHTGKRFTFFQDPDGLPLEMYEI' A
#
# COMPACT_ATOMS: atom_id res chain seq x y z
N PHE A 1 2.87 -7.20 -1.93
CA PHE A 1 1.69 -7.35 -2.79
C PHE A 1 1.81 -6.43 -3.98
N GLN A 2 1.41 -6.88 -5.16
CA GLN A 2 1.49 -6.10 -6.37
C GLN A 2 0.08 -5.72 -6.84
N VAL A 3 -0.16 -4.47 -7.19
CA VAL A 3 -1.48 -3.94 -7.60
C VAL A 3 -1.37 -3.07 -8.84
N ASP A 4 -2.44 -2.97 -9.62
CA ASP A 4 -2.47 -2.12 -10.82
C ASP A 4 -2.63 -0.62 -10.49
N ASP A 5 -3.36 -0.31 -9.41
CA ASP A 5 -3.59 1.05 -8.92
C ASP A 5 -3.46 1.08 -7.39
N ILE A 6 -2.42 1.75 -6.92
CA ILE A 6 -2.13 1.84 -5.49
C ILE A 6 -3.13 2.73 -4.74
N GLU A 7 -3.67 3.76 -5.38
CA GLU A 7 -4.64 4.67 -4.74
C GLU A 7 -6.00 4.00 -4.58
N ALA A 8 -6.46 3.29 -5.61
CA ALA A 8 -7.67 2.48 -5.52
C ALA A 8 -7.55 1.46 -4.38
N SER A 9 -6.40 0.79 -4.27
CA SER A 9 -6.13 -0.20 -3.22
C SER A 9 -6.06 0.43 -1.83
N VAL A 10 -5.41 1.58 -1.67
CA VAL A 10 -5.35 2.35 -0.42
C VAL A 10 -6.76 2.79 0.01
N ASN A 11 -7.55 3.32 -0.93
CA ASN A 11 -8.92 3.76 -0.64
C ASN A 11 -9.81 2.57 -0.24
N TYR A 12 -9.65 1.43 -0.90
CA TYR A 12 -10.32 0.19 -0.53
C TYR A 12 -9.96 -0.23 0.90
N LEU A 13 -8.67 -0.29 1.25
CA LEU A 13 -8.21 -0.64 2.60
C LEU A 13 -8.75 0.32 3.66
N LYS A 14 -8.64 1.64 3.42
CA LYS A 14 -9.21 2.66 4.31
C LYS A 14 -10.71 2.52 4.49
N SER A 15 -11.45 2.18 3.42
CA SER A 15 -12.90 1.93 3.50
C SER A 15 -13.25 0.70 4.35
N LYS A 16 -12.31 -0.22 4.54
CA LYS A 16 -12.43 -1.39 5.42
C LYS A 16 -11.92 -1.13 6.83
N GLY A 17 -11.48 0.09 7.15
CA GLY A 17 -10.91 0.44 8.44
C GLY A 17 -9.48 -0.03 8.64
N VAL A 18 -8.76 -0.35 7.56
CA VAL A 18 -7.33 -0.68 7.60
C VAL A 18 -6.53 0.61 7.46
N ASP A 19 -5.67 0.87 8.44
CA ASP A 19 -4.72 1.98 8.39
C ASP A 19 -3.60 1.69 7.39
N VAL A 20 -3.31 2.68 6.56
CA VAL A 20 -2.30 2.59 5.51
C VAL A 20 -1.39 3.80 5.60
N GLU A 21 -0.09 3.57 5.49
CA GLU A 21 0.90 4.63 5.43
C GLU A 21 0.76 5.50 4.16
N ARG A 22 1.46 6.63 4.13
CA ARG A 22 1.53 7.47 2.94
C ARG A 22 2.16 6.70 1.77
N ILE A 23 1.58 6.87 0.59
CA ILE A 23 2.19 6.36 -0.65
C ILE A 23 3.53 7.07 -0.87
N ARG A 24 4.57 6.29 -1.15
CA ARG A 24 5.91 6.73 -1.50
C ARG A 24 6.23 6.30 -2.93
N ILE A 25 7.27 6.91 -3.50
CA ILE A 25 7.82 6.51 -4.79
C ILE A 25 9.22 5.97 -4.53
N ASP A 26 9.50 4.79 -5.07
CA ASP A 26 10.82 4.17 -4.99
C ASP A 26 11.78 4.91 -5.93
N GLU A 27 12.92 5.36 -5.39
CA GLU A 27 13.86 6.22 -6.14
C GLU A 27 14.64 5.47 -7.24
N HIS A 28 14.70 4.14 -7.17
CA HIS A 28 15.43 3.32 -8.13
C HIS A 28 14.55 2.86 -9.29
N THR A 29 13.27 2.61 -9.02
CA THR A 29 12.31 2.03 -9.97
C THR A 29 11.24 3.02 -10.42
N GLY A 30 11.05 4.13 -9.70
CA GLY A 30 9.95 5.08 -9.93
C GLY A 30 8.57 4.54 -9.57
N LYS A 31 8.49 3.34 -8.98
CA LYS A 31 7.22 2.68 -8.66
C LYS A 31 6.63 3.22 -7.37
N ARG A 32 5.30 3.31 -7.31
CA ARG A 32 4.60 3.70 -6.10
C ARG A 32 4.51 2.51 -5.15
N PHE A 33 4.70 2.75 -3.86
CA PHE A 33 4.56 1.73 -2.83
C PHE A 33 4.04 2.32 -1.51
N THR A 34 3.45 1.47 -0.66
CA THR A 34 3.00 1.83 0.69
C THR A 34 3.02 0.61 1.61
N PHE A 35 2.90 0.86 2.92
CA PHE A 35 2.79 -0.16 3.95
C PHE A 35 1.45 -0.07 4.66
N PHE A 36 0.94 -1.22 5.07
CA PHE A 36 -0.21 -1.36 5.95
C PHE A 36 0.04 -2.53 6.91
N GLN A 37 -0.78 -2.67 7.94
CA GLN A 37 -0.67 -3.79 8.89
C GLN A 37 -1.85 -4.74 8.72
N ASP A 38 -1.58 -6.03 8.85
CA ASP A 38 -2.63 -7.01 9.05
C ASP A 38 -3.14 -6.99 10.51
N PRO A 39 -4.21 -7.74 10.84
CA PRO A 39 -4.72 -7.79 12.21
C PRO A 39 -3.74 -8.30 13.27
N ASP A 40 -2.69 -9.02 12.85
CA ASP A 40 -1.63 -9.52 13.73
C ASP A 40 -0.49 -8.49 13.91
N GLY A 41 -0.60 -7.33 13.25
CA GLY A 41 0.37 -6.24 13.31
C GLY A 41 1.59 -6.44 12.40
N LEU A 42 1.55 -7.41 11.49
CA LEU A 42 2.62 -7.64 10.53
C LEU A 42 2.59 -6.53 9.45
N PRO A 43 3.70 -5.78 9.25
CA PRO A 43 3.77 -4.80 8.19
C PRO A 43 3.84 -5.49 6.82
N LEU A 44 2.85 -5.23 5.99
CA LEU A 44 2.74 -5.70 4.62
C LEU A 44 3.00 -4.55 3.64
N GLU A 45 3.80 -4.83 2.63
CA GLU A 45 4.13 -3.88 1.56
C GLU A 45 3.23 -4.09 0.34
N MET A 46 2.79 -3.00 -0.26
CA MET A 46 2.07 -2.99 -1.53
C MET A 46 2.76 -2.07 -2.53
N TYR A 47 3.00 -2.54 -3.75
CA TYR A 47 3.64 -1.79 -4.83
C TYR A 47 2.83 -1.85 -6.13
N GLU A 48 2.93 -0.80 -6.93
CA GLU A 48 2.24 -0.66 -8.22
C GLU A 48 3.01 -1.35 -9.37
N ILE A 49 2.32 -1.98 -10.33
CA ILE A 49 2.92 -2.68 -11.49
C ILE A 49 3.50 -1.69 -12.48
#